data_AF-A0A4Z0C2F7-F1
#
_entry.id   AF-A0A4Z0C2F7-F1
#
_cell.length_a   1.000
_cell.length_b   1.000
_cell.length_c   1.000
_cell.angle_alpha   90.00
_cell.angle_beta   90.00
_cell.angle_gamma   90.00
#
_symmetry.space_group_name_H-M   'P 1'
#
loop_
_entity.id
_entity.type
_entity.pdbx_description
1 polymer ?
#
loop_
_entity_poly.entity_id
_entity_poly.type
_entity_poly.pdbx_seq_one_letter_code
_entity_poly.pdbx_strand_id
1 'polypeptide(L)'
;MLDIASLVALQAARRRVQAGLWSFFAGAVALLLGVLANMDAKGSAADLADRFPHWPTWVVPESPAGYTAAALLVCWGVWALGSGLRLAREGAGRA
;
A
#
# COMPACT_ATOMS: atom_id res chain seq x y z
N MET A 1 24.32 25.09 -7.89
CA MET A 1 23.50 25.51 -6.74
C MET A 1 22.08 25.06 -7.04
N LEU A 2 21.54 24.06 -6.33
CA LEU A 2 20.17 23.57 -6.57
C LEU A 2 19.19 24.67 -6.17
N ASP A 3 18.40 25.18 -7.12
CA ASP A 3 17.35 26.16 -6.86
C ASP A 3 16.23 25.53 -5.99
N ILE A 4 15.55 26.34 -5.19
CA ILE A 4 14.46 25.95 -4.28
C ILE A 4 13.41 25.09 -5.02
N ALA A 5 13.11 25.43 -6.28
CA ALA A 5 12.17 24.68 -7.10
C ALA A 5 12.58 23.20 -7.30
N SER A 6 13.88 22.94 -7.47
CA SER A 6 14.43 21.59 -7.66
C SER A 6 14.35 20.74 -6.38
N LEU A 7 14.57 21.35 -5.21
CA LEU A 7 14.46 20.69 -3.91
C LEU A 7 13.00 20.30 -3.61
N VAL A 8 12.06 21.20 -3.89
CA VAL A 8 10.62 20.93 -3.72
C VAL A 8 10.17 19.78 -4.62
N ALA A 9 10.60 19.75 -5.88
CA ALA A 9 10.28 18.67 -6.81
C ALA A 9 10.81 17.31 -6.33
N LEU A 10 12.04 17.26 -5.81
CA LEU A 10 12.64 16.03 -5.28
C LEU A 10 11.90 15.54 -4.03
N GLN A 11 11.48 16.46 -3.15
CA GLN A 11 10.74 16.13 -1.94
C GLN A 11 9.32 15.65 -2.26
N ALA A 12 8.66 16.23 -3.26
CA ALA A 12 7.37 15.76 -3.76
C ALA A 12 7.48 14.35 -4.36
N ALA A 13 8.52 14.07 -5.15
CA ALA A 13 8.79 12.74 -5.68
C ALA A 13 8.99 11.71 -4.55
N ARG A 14 9.81 12.05 -3.54
CA ARG A 14 10.05 11.17 -2.38
C ARG A 14 8.77 10.87 -1.60
N ARG A 15 7.94 11.87 -1.33
CA ARG A 15 6.65 11.69 -0.65
C ARG A 15 5.73 10.76 -1.44
N ARG A 16 5.74 10.87 -2.77
CA ARG A 16 4.92 10.03 -3.65
C ARG A 16 5.39 8.57 -3.68
N VAL A 17 6.71 8.35 -3.70
CA VAL A 17 7.32 7.02 -3.53
C VAL A 17 6.93 6.42 -2.18
N GLN A 18 7.07 7.19 -1.09
CA GLN A 18 6.70 6.73 0.25
C GLN A 18 5.22 6.37 0.36
N ALA A 19 4.33 7.23 -0.15
CA ALA A 19 2.89 6.95 -0.17
C ALA A 19 2.57 5.70 -0.99
N GLY A 20 3.24 5.50 -2.13
CA GLY A 20 3.10 4.29 -2.94
C GLY A 20 3.54 3.03 -2.20
N LEU A 21 4.67 3.09 -1.49
CA LEU A 21 5.18 1.97 -0.70
C LEU A 21 4.22 1.61 0.45
N TRP A 22 3.74 2.62 1.18
CA TRP A 22 2.79 2.42 2.28
C TRP A 22 1.46 1.81 1.81
N SER A 23 0.90 2.33 0.72
CA SER A 23 -0.35 1.78 0.15
C SER A 23 -0.18 0.38 -0.41
N PHE A 24 0.96 0.07 -1.06
CA PHE A 24 1.28 -1.28 -1.49
C PHE A 24 1.28 -2.27 -0.32
N PHE A 25 2.06 -1.99 0.73
CA PHE A 25 2.17 -2.88 1.88
C PHE A 25 0.87 -2.98 2.66
N ALA A 26 0.13 -1.88 2.85
CA ALA A 26 -1.16 -1.92 3.52
C ALA A 26 -2.16 -2.82 2.77
N GLY A 27 -2.22 -2.72 1.44
CA GLY A 27 -3.08 -3.57 0.61
C GLY A 27 -2.64 -5.02 0.61
N ALA A 28 -1.33 -5.28 0.53
CA ALA A 28 -0.77 -6.63 0.56
C ALA A 28 -1.02 -7.34 1.90
N VAL A 29 -0.88 -6.62 3.02
CA VAL A 29 -1.19 -7.15 4.37
C VAL A 29 -2.67 -7.48 4.49
N ALA A 30 -3.57 -6.59 4.03
CA ALA A 30 -5.01 -6.86 4.04
C ALA A 30 -5.36 -8.11 3.21
N LEU A 31 -4.78 -8.26 2.02
CA LEU A 31 -4.96 -9.46 1.19
C LEU A 31 -4.41 -10.72 1.86
N LEU A 32 -3.22 -10.66 2.46
CA LEU A 32 -2.61 -11.79 3.16
C LEU A 32 -3.46 -12.26 4.34
N LEU A 33 -3.97 -11.31 5.14
CA LEU A 33 -4.89 -11.57 6.24
C LEU A 33 -6.21 -12.18 5.73
N GLY A 34 -6.72 -11.69 4.59
CA GLY A 34 -7.88 -12.28 3.92
C GLY A 34 -7.65 -13.73 3.46
N VAL A 35 -6.48 -14.03 2.90
CA VAL A 35 -6.10 -15.41 2.52
C VAL A 35 -6.01 -16.31 3.74
N LEU A 36 -5.39 -15.86 4.84
CA LEU A 36 -5.30 -16.62 6.08
C LEU A 36 -6.68 -16.92 6.68
N ALA A 37 -7.61 -15.95 6.63
CA ALA A 37 -9.00 -16.15 7.04
C ALA A 37 -9.73 -17.21 6.20
N ASN A 38 -9.46 -17.26 4.90
CA ASN A 38 -10.02 -18.29 4.02
C ASN A 38 -9.38 -19.67 4.23
N MET A 39 -8.09 -19.73 4.59
CA MET A 39 -7.38 -21.00 4.77
C MET A 39 -7.71 -21.71 6.10
N ASP A 40 -7.90 -20.95 7.18
CA ASP A 40 -7.96 -21.51 8.54
C ASP A 40 -9.33 -21.35 9.23
N ALA A 41 -10.21 -20.50 8.69
CA ALA A 41 -11.30 -19.89 9.46
C ALA A 41 -12.59 -19.64 8.66
N LYS A 42 -13.10 -20.63 7.88
CA LYS A 42 -14.43 -20.59 7.20
C LYS A 42 -14.80 -19.27 6.48
N GLY A 43 -13.84 -18.39 6.18
CA GLY A 43 -14.06 -17.07 5.60
C GLY A 43 -14.41 -15.92 6.55
N SER A 44 -14.20 -16.01 7.88
CA SER A 44 -14.50 -14.90 8.82
C SER A 44 -13.31 -14.41 9.65
N ALA A 45 -13.26 -13.10 9.85
CA ALA A 45 -12.35 -12.39 10.73
C ALA A 45 -12.58 -12.69 12.22
N ALA A 46 -13.80 -13.09 12.62
CA ALA A 46 -14.12 -13.44 14.00
C ALA A 46 -13.37 -14.70 14.45
N ASP A 47 -13.39 -15.75 13.61
CA ASP A 47 -12.65 -16.98 13.84
C ASP A 47 -11.12 -16.73 13.88
N LEU A 48 -10.63 -15.79 13.08
CA LEU A 48 -9.23 -15.37 13.12
C LEU A 48 -8.89 -14.62 14.43
N ALA A 49 -9.84 -13.85 14.97
CA ALA A 49 -9.66 -13.08 16.20
C ALA A 49 -9.62 -13.99 17.43
N ASP A 50 -10.44 -15.04 17.44
CA ASP A 50 -10.43 -16.04 18.51
C ASP A 50 -9.12 -16.82 18.56
N ARG A 51 -8.52 -17.11 17.39
CA ARG A 51 -7.28 -17.88 17.28
C ARG A 51 -6.02 -17.02 17.41
N PHE A 52 -6.07 -15.78 16.96
CA PHE A 52 -4.98 -14.81 17.02
C PHE A 52 -5.48 -13.47 17.60
N PRO A 53 -5.76 -13.42 18.92
CA PRO A 53 -6.36 -12.24 19.56
C PRO A 53 -5.46 -10.99 19.56
N HIS A 54 -4.16 -11.18 19.32
CA HIS A 54 -3.20 -10.08 19.21
C HIS A 54 -3.08 -9.50 17.79
N TRP A 55 -3.71 -10.14 16.79
CA TRP A 55 -3.62 -9.71 15.41
C TRP A 55 -4.70 -8.67 15.10
N PRO A 56 -4.41 -7.71 14.19
CA PRO A 56 -5.39 -6.70 13.81
C PRO A 56 -6.43 -7.31 12.85
N THR A 57 -7.31 -8.17 13.36
CA THR A 57 -8.29 -8.89 12.54
C THR A 57 -9.35 -7.98 11.93
N TRP A 58 -9.51 -6.76 12.45
CA TRP A 58 -10.35 -5.70 11.87
C TRP A 58 -9.90 -5.22 10.48
N VAL A 59 -8.68 -5.54 10.03
CA VAL A 59 -8.21 -5.23 8.66
C VAL A 59 -8.47 -6.35 7.65
N VAL A 60 -9.03 -7.48 8.10
CA VAL A 60 -9.34 -8.63 7.24
C VAL A 60 -10.50 -8.25 6.30
N PRO A 61 -10.32 -8.32 4.97
CA PRO A 61 -11.43 -8.14 4.04
C PRO A 61 -12.31 -9.39 4.04
N GLU A 62 -13.54 -9.28 4.55
CA GLU A 62 -14.52 -10.39 4.54
C GLU A 62 -15.43 -10.38 3.30
N SER A 63 -15.51 -9.25 2.59
CA SER A 63 -16.41 -9.07 1.44
C SER A 63 -15.64 -8.95 0.11
N PRO A 64 -16.27 -9.29 -1.03
CA PRO A 64 -15.68 -9.06 -2.36
C PRO A 64 -15.25 -7.60 -2.59
N ALA A 65 -16.01 -6.66 -2.03
CA ALA A 65 -15.67 -5.23 -2.05
C ALA A 65 -14.38 -4.94 -1.27
N GLY A 66 -14.18 -5.57 -0.11
CA GLY A 66 -12.95 -5.46 0.69
C GLY A 66 -11.72 -5.98 -0.06
N TYR A 67 -11.83 -7.15 -0.69
CA TYR A 67 -10.74 -7.68 -1.54
C TYR A 67 -10.42 -6.76 -2.72
N THR A 68 -11.46 -6.23 -3.36
CA THR A 68 -11.31 -5.29 -4.48
C THR A 68 -10.62 -4.01 -4.02
N ALA A 69 -11.02 -3.44 -2.88
CA ALA A 69 -10.37 -2.27 -2.30
C ALA A 69 -8.89 -2.53 -1.97
N ALA A 70 -8.58 -3.67 -1.37
CA ALA A 70 -7.20 -4.05 -1.06
C ALA A 70 -6.35 -4.23 -2.32
N ALA A 71 -6.89 -4.89 -3.36
CA ALA A 71 -6.23 -5.02 -4.66
C ALA A 71 -6.02 -3.67 -5.36
N LEU A 72 -7.01 -2.79 -5.33
CA LEU A 72 -6.88 -1.42 -5.84
C LEU A 72 -5.82 -0.63 -5.07
N LEU A 73 -5.71 -0.81 -3.76
CA LEU A 73 -4.67 -0.19 -2.93
C LEU A 73 -3.27 -0.64 -3.37
N VAL A 74 -3.10 -1.93 -3.66
CA VAL A 74 -1.85 -2.50 -4.19
C VAL A 74 -1.52 -1.89 -5.55
N CYS A 75 -2.48 -1.91 -6.48
CA CYS A 75 -2.31 -1.35 -7.83
C CYS A 75 -1.98 0.15 -7.77
N TRP A 76 -2.68 0.90 -6.93
CA TRP A 76 -2.42 2.31 -6.68
C TRP A 76 -1.02 2.53 -6.11
N GLY A 77 -0.59 1.69 -5.16
CA GLY A 77 0.74 1.75 -4.56
C GLY A 77 1.86 1.60 -5.59
N VAL A 78 1.75 0.61 -6.47
CA VAL A 78 2.70 0.40 -7.58
C VAL A 78 2.71 1.59 -8.54
N TRP A 79 1.53 2.10 -8.92
CA TRP A 79 1.44 3.27 -9.79
C TRP A 79 2.06 4.52 -9.14
N ALA A 80 1.75 4.79 -7.88
CA ALA A 80 2.28 5.94 -7.14
C ALA A 80 3.81 5.84 -7.01
N LEU A 81 4.34 4.65 -6.72
CA LEU A 81 5.78 4.37 -6.70
C LEU A 81 6.43 4.67 -8.06
N GLY A 82 5.88 4.11 -9.14
CA GLY A 82 6.40 4.30 -10.50
C GLY A 82 6.36 5.77 -10.94
N SER A 83 5.27 6.48 -10.65
CA SER A 83 5.14 7.91 -10.93
C SER A 83 6.14 8.76 -10.14
N GLY A 84 6.37 8.43 -8.86
CA GLY A 84 7.35 9.12 -8.02
C GLY A 84 8.79 8.91 -8.50
N LEU A 85 9.15 7.68 -8.89
CA LEU A 85 10.47 7.36 -9.46
C LEU A 85 10.69 8.07 -10.81
N ARG A 86 9.66 8.13 -11.65
CA ARG A 86 9.71 8.87 -12.91
C ARG A 86 9.94 10.37 -12.67
N LEU A 87 9.22 10.97 -11.74
CA LEU A 87 9.43 12.38 -11.34
C LEU A 87 10.85 12.63 -10.81
N ALA A 88 11.39 11.71 -10.01
CA ALA A 88 12.76 11.82 -9.50
C ALA A 88 13.79 11.79 -10.64
N ARG A 89 13.61 10.92 -11.64
CA ARG A 89 14.48 10.83 -12.82
C ARG A 89 14.40 12.08 -13.70
N GLU A 90 13.20 12.55 -14.00
CA GLU A 90 12.99 13.76 -14.80
C GLU A 90 13.47 15.03 -14.09
N GLY A 91 13.43 15.07 -12.76
CA GLY A 91 14.03 16.14 -11.95
C GLY A 91 15.56 16.08 -11.94
N ALA A 92 16.15 14.88 -11.90
CA ALA A 92 17.61 14.69 -11.92
C ALA A 92 18.22 14.96 -13.30
N GLY A 93 17.51 14.69 -14.40
CA GLY A 93 17.99 14.98 -15.76
C GLY A 93 17.88 16.44 -16.20
N ARG A 94 17.27 17.31 -15.38
CA ARG A 94 17.11 18.75 -15.63
C ARG A 94 17.99 19.63 -14.72
N ALA A 95 18.74 19.03 -13.79
CA ALA A 95 19.64 19.71 -12.86
C ALA A 95 21.10 19.58 -13.32
#